data_AF-X1MHI1-F1
#
_entry.id   AF-X1MHI1-F1
#
_cell.length_a   1.000
_cell.length_b   1.000
_cell.length_c   1.000
_cell.angle_alpha   90.00
_cell.angle_beta   90.00
_cell.angle_gamma   90.00
#
_symmetry.space_group_name_H-M   'P 1'
#
loop_
_entity.id
_entity.type
_entity.pdbx_description
1 polymer ?
#
loop_
_entity_poly.entity_id
_entity_poly.type
_entity_poly.pdbx_seq_one_letter_code
_entity_poly.pdbx_strand_id
1 'polypeptide(L)'
;DIPLFVTTDKVRYVGIALPELQFRDRAYQYLVAEVDGKDYKTCLVSDMDRVIQTEFSKDFKGILTRAIISATAKAIAQYALGKQDSSASSASSVASLFMAVYSYATTAADVRIWTTLPKDFQIARFPKPKNGKLKVSPPGSASFEINIPGCNNAMVYVRITANQAEPIFEVITF
;
A
#
# COMPACT_ATOMS: atom_id res chain seq x y z
N ASP A 1 -11.75 -5.90 1.96
CA ASP A 1 -11.99 -6.61 3.24
C ASP A 1 -13.25 -7.45 3.10
N ILE A 2 -13.14 -8.77 3.23
CA ILE A 2 -14.28 -9.69 3.10
C ILE A 2 -14.58 -10.23 4.49
N PRO A 3 -15.57 -9.67 5.22
CA PRO A 3 -15.90 -10.17 6.54
C PRO A 3 -16.58 -11.53 6.40
N LEU A 4 -15.91 -12.58 6.89
CA LEU A 4 -16.54 -13.89 7.03
C LEU A 4 -17.06 -14.00 8.46
N PHE A 5 -18.38 -14.16 8.63
CA PHE A 5 -18.98 -14.36 9.94
C PHE A 5 -19.89 -15.57 10.01
N VAL A 6 -19.95 -16.18 11.20
CA VAL A 6 -20.85 -17.29 11.52
C VAL A 6 -21.67 -16.91 12.76
N THR A 7 -22.98 -17.10 12.68
CA THR A 7 -23.92 -16.87 13.79
C THR A 7 -24.77 -18.13 14.01
N THR A 8 -24.94 -18.54 15.27
CA THR A 8 -25.79 -19.65 15.73
C THR A 8 -26.34 -19.31 17.12
N ASP A 9 -27.34 -20.05 17.61
CA ASP A 9 -27.93 -19.82 18.94
C ASP A 9 -26.90 -19.81 20.10
N LYS A 10 -25.76 -20.47 19.90
CA LYS A 10 -24.67 -20.59 20.90
C LYS A 10 -23.41 -19.79 20.56
N VAL A 11 -23.33 -19.23 19.35
CA VAL A 11 -22.20 -18.44 18.85
C VAL A 11 -22.77 -17.21 18.18
N ARG A 12 -22.84 -16.08 18.89
CA ARG A 12 -23.56 -14.90 18.42
C ARG A 12 -22.80 -14.18 17.30
N TYR A 13 -21.48 -14.06 17.40
CA TYR A 13 -20.64 -13.43 16.37
C TYR A 13 -19.20 -13.97 16.38
N VAL A 14 -18.77 -14.57 15.28
CA VAL A 14 -17.35 -14.86 15.02
C VAL A 14 -17.03 -14.28 13.66
N GLY A 15 -16.00 -13.43 13.58
CA GLY A 15 -15.63 -12.74 12.36
C GLY A 15 -14.11 -12.76 12.13
N ILE A 16 -13.71 -12.85 10.87
CA ILE A 16 -12.35 -12.63 10.40
C ILE A 16 -12.35 -11.43 9.44
N ALA A 17 -11.44 -10.49 9.65
CA ALA A 17 -11.13 -9.39 8.73
C ALA A 17 -9.74 -9.62 8.12
N LEU A 18 -9.61 -9.50 6.81
CA LEU A 18 -8.37 -9.76 6.08
C LEU A 18 -8.00 -8.56 5.20
N PRO A 19 -6.72 -8.15 5.21
CA PRO A 19 -6.28 -7.06 4.35
C PRO A 19 -6.29 -7.50 2.88
N GLU A 20 -6.43 -6.52 2.00
CA GLU A 20 -6.43 -6.70 0.55
C GLU A 20 -5.49 -5.68 -0.09
N LEU A 21 -4.68 -6.12 -1.06
CA LEU A 21 -3.81 -5.22 -1.80
C LEU A 21 -4.61 -4.45 -2.84
N GLN A 22 -4.51 -3.12 -2.78
CA GLN A 22 -5.02 -2.23 -3.82
C GLN A 22 -3.86 -1.51 -4.49
N PHE A 23 -3.74 -1.70 -5.81
CA PHE A 23 -2.74 -1.01 -6.61
C PHE A 23 -3.27 0.34 -7.07
N ARG A 24 -2.34 1.26 -7.34
CA ARG A 24 -2.64 2.61 -7.82
C ARG A 24 -2.01 2.83 -9.18
N ASP A 25 -2.57 3.75 -9.94
CA ASP A 25 -2.02 4.10 -11.24
C ASP A 25 -0.68 4.83 -11.12
N ARG A 26 0.20 4.60 -12.10
CA ARG A 26 1.41 5.41 -12.27
C ARG A 26 1.06 6.73 -12.94
N ALA A 27 1.77 7.80 -12.57
CA ALA A 27 1.59 9.11 -13.19
C ALA A 27 1.89 9.05 -14.70
N TYR A 28 3.01 8.44 -15.09
CA TYR A 28 3.42 8.22 -16.47
C TYR A 28 4.20 6.90 -16.60
N GLN A 29 4.18 6.30 -17.80
CA GLN A 29 4.90 5.05 -18.08
C GLN A 29 6.42 5.23 -18.11
N TYR A 30 6.87 6.37 -18.63
CA TYR A 30 8.26 6.78 -18.70
C TYR A 30 8.34 8.30 -18.82
N LEU A 31 9.53 8.86 -18.65
CA LEU A 31 9.86 10.23 -19.00
C LEU A 31 10.88 10.23 -20.15
N VAL A 32 10.86 11.28 -20.96
CA VAL A 32 11.86 11.51 -22.00
C VAL A 32 12.69 12.72 -21.61
N ALA A 33 13.99 12.52 -21.45
CA ALA A 33 14.98 13.58 -21.31
C ALA A 33 15.54 13.94 -22.69
N GLU A 34 15.28 15.14 -23.16
CA GLU A 34 15.85 15.69 -24.38
C GLU A 34 17.16 16.44 -24.04
N VAL A 35 18.27 15.98 -24.60
CA VAL A 35 19.62 16.51 -24.35
C VAL A 35 20.35 16.69 -25.67
N ASP A 36 20.73 17.93 -25.98
CA ASP A 36 21.46 18.30 -27.19
C ASP A 36 20.86 17.70 -28.49
N GLY A 37 19.52 17.69 -28.58
CA GLY A 37 18.77 17.15 -29.72
C GLY A 37 18.64 15.62 -29.75
N LYS A 38 18.95 14.92 -28.65
CA LYS A 38 18.77 13.47 -28.49
C LYS A 38 17.82 13.14 -27.34
N ASP A 39 16.96 12.15 -27.57
CA ASP A 39 16.00 11.69 -26.58
C ASP A 39 16.52 10.49 -25.80
N TYR A 40 16.41 10.57 -24.48
CA TYR A 40 16.75 9.52 -23.54
C TYR A 40 15.52 9.14 -22.73
N LYS A 41 15.01 7.93 -22.97
CA LYS A 41 13.86 7.40 -22.22
C LYS A 41 14.31 6.84 -20.87
N THR A 42 13.52 7.10 -19.82
CA THR A 42 13.72 6.43 -18.54
C THR A 42 13.38 4.95 -18.64
N CYS A 43 14.17 4.13 -17.97
CA CYS A 43 13.99 2.69 -17.85
C CYS A 43 13.59 2.34 -16.43
N LEU A 44 12.66 1.39 -16.29
CA LEU A 44 12.23 0.86 -14.99
C LEU A 44 13.40 0.19 -14.26
N VAL A 45 13.65 0.60 -13.03
CA VAL A 45 14.62 -0.02 -12.12
C VAL A 45 13.89 -0.91 -11.11
N SER A 46 12.79 -0.41 -10.54
CA SER A 46 12.02 -1.14 -9.54
C SER A 46 10.54 -0.77 -9.61
N ASP A 47 9.66 -1.78 -9.55
CA ASP A 47 8.21 -1.60 -9.46
C ASP A 47 7.77 -1.88 -8.01
N MET A 48 7.30 -0.84 -7.32
CA MET A 48 6.96 -0.97 -5.91
C MET A 48 5.72 -1.81 -5.67
N ASP A 49 4.82 -1.95 -6.67
CA ASP A 49 3.69 -2.87 -6.53
C ASP A 49 4.17 -4.31 -6.42
N ARG A 50 5.19 -4.69 -7.21
CA ARG A 50 5.77 -6.05 -7.16
C ARG A 50 6.50 -6.30 -5.85
N VAL A 51 7.25 -5.30 -5.36
CA VAL A 51 7.94 -5.39 -4.06
C VAL A 51 6.91 -5.56 -2.93
N ILE A 52 5.91 -4.69 -2.88
CA ILE A 52 4.86 -4.72 -1.86
C ILE A 52 4.04 -6.01 -1.96
N GLN A 53 3.70 -6.46 -3.16
CA GLN A 53 2.98 -7.73 -3.36
C GLN A 53 3.76 -8.92 -2.82
N THR A 54 5.09 -8.92 -3.01
CA THR A 54 5.97 -9.98 -2.52
C THR A 54 6.00 -10.00 -0.99
N GLU A 55 6.18 -8.84 -0.35
CA GLU A 55 6.19 -8.73 1.11
C GLU A 55 4.81 -9.07 1.71
N PHE A 56 3.73 -8.53 1.15
CA PHE A 56 2.37 -8.85 1.57
C PHE A 56 2.08 -10.35 1.46
N SER A 57 2.50 -11.01 0.39
CA SER A 57 2.26 -12.45 0.20
C SER A 57 2.99 -13.30 1.25
N LYS A 58 4.17 -12.86 1.70
CA LYS A 58 4.90 -13.51 2.81
C LYS A 58 4.14 -13.33 4.12
N ASP A 59 3.71 -12.11 4.43
CA ASP A 59 3.04 -11.78 5.69
C ASP A 59 1.61 -12.31 5.78
N PHE A 60 0.89 -12.38 4.66
CA PHE A 60 -0.51 -12.75 4.60
C PHE A 60 -0.78 -14.13 5.20
N LYS A 61 0.13 -15.09 5.02
CA LYS A 61 0.00 -16.42 5.65
C LYS A 61 -0.04 -16.33 7.17
N GLY A 62 0.81 -15.49 7.76
CA GLY A 62 0.82 -15.25 9.20
C GLY A 62 -0.43 -14.51 9.67
N ILE A 63 -0.88 -13.51 8.90
CA ILE A 63 -2.11 -12.76 9.18
C ILE A 63 -3.33 -13.69 9.19
N LEU A 64 -3.48 -14.50 8.13
CA LEU A 64 -4.57 -15.46 7.99
C LEU A 64 -4.56 -16.49 9.14
N THR A 65 -3.39 -17.05 9.45
CA THR A 65 -3.26 -18.04 10.54
C THR A 65 -3.67 -17.44 11.88
N ARG A 66 -3.19 -16.24 12.22
CA ARG A 66 -3.58 -15.54 13.44
C ARG A 66 -5.08 -15.26 13.48
N ALA A 67 -5.66 -14.86 12.35
CA ALA A 67 -7.08 -14.58 12.25
C ALA A 67 -7.94 -15.83 12.48
N ILE A 68 -7.58 -16.96 11.87
CA ILE A 68 -8.26 -18.25 12.07
C ILE A 68 -8.18 -18.70 13.53
N ILE A 69 -6.98 -18.66 14.13
CA ILE A 69 -6.77 -19.04 15.54
C ILE A 69 -7.59 -18.13 16.47
N SER A 70 -7.54 -16.82 16.26
CA SER A 70 -8.30 -15.84 17.05
C SER A 70 -9.81 -16.06 16.93
N ALA A 71 -10.32 -16.24 15.72
CA ALA A 71 -11.73 -16.49 15.46
C ALA A 71 -12.20 -17.80 16.12
N THR A 72 -11.40 -18.86 16.00
CA THR A 72 -11.69 -20.16 16.63
C THR A 72 -11.72 -20.05 18.16
N ALA A 73 -10.75 -19.36 18.76
CA ALA A 73 -10.71 -19.13 20.20
C ALA A 73 -11.92 -18.32 20.69
N LYS A 74 -12.28 -17.24 19.98
CA LYS A 74 -13.49 -16.44 20.26
C LYS A 74 -14.78 -17.26 20.12
N ALA A 75 -14.84 -18.18 19.14
CA ALA A 75 -15.97 -19.09 18.94
C ALA A 75 -16.14 -20.06 20.10
N ILE A 76 -15.05 -20.71 20.53
CA ILE A 76 -15.06 -21.65 21.67
C ILE A 76 -15.47 -20.92 22.95
N ALA A 77 -14.95 -19.72 23.20
CA ALA A 77 -15.31 -18.91 24.36
C ALA A 77 -16.81 -18.57 24.37
N GLN A 78 -17.37 -18.13 23.23
CA GLN A 78 -18.80 -17.87 23.12
C GLN A 78 -19.65 -19.12 23.31
N TYR A 79 -19.23 -20.25 22.73
CA TYR A 79 -19.94 -21.51 22.88
C TYR A 79 -19.97 -22.00 24.33
N ALA A 80 -18.85 -21.86 25.06
CA ALA A 80 -18.79 -22.20 26.48
C ALA A 80 -19.74 -21.32 27.33
N LEU A 81 -19.74 -20.01 27.09
CA LEU A 81 -20.66 -19.08 27.75
C LEU A 81 -22.13 -19.38 27.41
N GLY A 82 -22.42 -19.69 26.14
CA GLY A 82 -23.76 -20.06 25.67
C GLY A 82 -24.27 -21.38 26.26
N LYS A 83 -23.39 -22.34 26.56
CA LYS A 83 -23.77 -23.54 27.32
C LYS A 83 -24.14 -23.21 28.76
N GLN A 84 -23.38 -22.33 29.41
CA GLN A 84 -23.64 -21.89 30.78
C GLN A 84 -24.96 -21.08 30.91
N ASP A 85 -25.32 -20.35 29.85
CA ASP A 85 -26.58 -19.58 29.72
C ASP A 85 -27.85 -20.44 29.79
N SER A 86 -27.74 -21.76 29.53
CA SER A 86 -28.85 -22.72 29.69
C SER A 86 -29.34 -22.85 31.15
N SER A 87 -28.53 -22.40 32.11
CA SER A 87 -28.91 -22.18 33.51
C SER A 87 -29.34 -20.72 33.69
N ALA A 88 -30.60 -20.42 33.38
CA ALA A 88 -31.21 -19.09 33.29
C ALA A 88 -30.82 -18.08 34.40
N SER A 89 -29.77 -17.29 34.18
CA SER A 89 -29.44 -16.12 34.98
C SER A 89 -29.19 -14.91 34.08
N SER A 90 -29.67 -13.73 34.47
CA SER A 90 -29.53 -12.50 33.68
C SER A 90 -28.07 -12.12 33.40
N ALA A 91 -27.14 -12.60 34.23
CA ALA A 91 -25.71 -12.34 34.12
C ALA A 91 -25.03 -13.07 32.94
N SER A 92 -25.44 -14.31 32.62
CA SER A 92 -24.84 -15.09 31.53
C SER A 92 -25.22 -14.55 30.14
N SER A 93 -26.47 -14.09 29.99
CA SER A 93 -26.97 -13.51 28.74
C SER A 93 -26.36 -12.14 28.42
N VAL A 94 -25.99 -11.40 29.46
CA VAL A 94 -25.25 -10.14 29.37
C VAL A 94 -23.79 -10.42 29.00
N ALA A 95 -23.15 -11.42 29.61
CA ALA A 95 -21.77 -11.82 29.28
C ALA A 95 -21.62 -12.29 27.82
N SER A 96 -22.57 -13.05 27.29
CA SER A 96 -22.55 -13.50 25.90
C SER A 96 -22.74 -12.35 24.90
N LEU A 97 -23.53 -11.32 25.25
CA LEU A 97 -23.65 -10.09 24.44
C LEU A 97 -22.36 -9.26 24.48
N PHE A 98 -21.77 -9.05 25.66
CA PHE A 98 -20.49 -8.35 25.79
C PHE A 98 -19.38 -9.02 24.99
N MET A 99 -19.30 -10.36 25.00
CA MET A 99 -18.31 -11.10 24.21
C MET A 99 -18.51 -10.98 22.70
N ALA A 100 -19.76 -10.86 22.23
CA ALA A 100 -20.04 -10.61 20.81
C ALA A 100 -19.56 -9.21 20.40
N VAL A 101 -19.87 -8.18 21.21
CA VAL A 101 -19.41 -6.79 20.98
C VAL A 101 -17.88 -6.71 21.03
N TYR A 102 -17.25 -7.36 22.00
CA TYR A 102 -15.80 -7.44 22.10
C TYR A 102 -15.19 -8.14 20.88
N SER A 103 -15.77 -9.26 20.45
CA SER A 103 -15.29 -10.00 19.28
C SER A 103 -15.38 -9.17 18.01
N TYR A 104 -16.46 -8.40 17.84
CA TYR A 104 -16.64 -7.46 16.73
C TYR A 104 -15.61 -6.32 16.79
N ALA A 105 -15.51 -5.62 17.93
CA ALA A 105 -14.63 -4.47 18.08
C ALA A 105 -13.14 -4.81 17.96
N THR A 106 -12.75 -6.05 18.27
CA THR A 106 -11.36 -6.52 18.19
C THR A 106 -11.05 -7.29 16.91
N THR A 107 -11.98 -7.38 15.96
CA THR A 107 -11.73 -7.95 14.64
C THR A 107 -11.51 -6.81 13.65
N ALA A 108 -10.24 -6.45 13.46
CA ALA A 108 -9.83 -5.46 12.47
C ALA A 108 -8.52 -5.92 11.81
N ALA A 109 -8.41 -5.72 10.50
CA ALA A 109 -7.18 -5.92 9.76
C ALA A 109 -6.30 -4.66 9.82
N ASP A 110 -4.98 -4.82 9.88
CA ASP A 110 -4.08 -3.69 9.63
C ASP A 110 -4.04 -3.42 8.12
N VAL A 111 -4.44 -2.20 7.73
CA VAL A 111 -4.53 -1.73 6.35
C VAL A 111 -3.51 -0.63 6.04
N ARG A 112 -2.58 -0.35 6.96
CA ARG A 112 -1.56 0.68 6.76
C ARG A 112 -0.50 0.16 5.78
N ILE A 113 -0.71 0.46 4.51
CA ILE A 113 0.25 0.21 3.43
C ILE A 113 1.14 1.44 3.18
N TRP A 114 2.21 1.22 2.41
CA TRP A 114 3.21 2.20 2.02
C TRP A 114 2.70 3.19 0.93
N THR A 115 1.63 3.93 1.20
CA THR A 115 1.12 4.98 0.30
C THR A 115 2.13 6.11 0.06
N THR A 116 3.14 6.23 0.92
CA THR A 116 4.20 7.23 0.87
C THR A 116 5.33 6.88 -0.09
N LEU A 117 5.43 5.63 -0.55
CA LEU A 117 6.45 5.25 -1.53
C LEU A 117 6.10 5.77 -2.92
N PRO A 118 7.08 5.90 -3.83
CA PRO A 118 6.79 6.08 -5.25
C PRO A 118 6.21 4.79 -5.87
N LYS A 119 5.54 4.94 -7.01
CA LYS A 119 4.87 3.81 -7.69
C LYS A 119 5.90 2.88 -8.35
N ASP A 120 6.90 3.50 -8.94
CA ASP A 120 8.08 2.85 -9.47
C ASP A 120 9.26 3.82 -9.41
N PHE A 121 10.46 3.26 -9.55
CA PHE A 121 11.69 3.99 -9.73
C PHE A 121 12.17 3.78 -11.15
N GLN A 122 12.51 4.87 -11.82
CA GLN A 122 13.03 4.84 -13.19
C GLN A 122 14.28 5.68 -13.30
N ILE A 123 15.16 5.32 -14.23
CA ILE A 123 16.43 5.99 -14.43
C ILE A 123 16.72 6.19 -15.92
N ALA A 124 17.35 7.32 -16.26
CA ALA A 124 18.02 7.54 -17.53
C ALA A 124 19.42 8.07 -17.23
N ARG A 125 20.39 7.66 -18.04
CA ARG A 125 21.76 8.20 -18.00
C ARG A 125 22.10 8.77 -19.36
N PHE A 126 22.60 10.01 -19.35
CA PHE A 126 22.97 10.75 -20.55
C PHE A 126 24.16 11.66 -20.25
N PRO A 127 24.90 12.10 -21.29
CA PRO A 127 25.91 13.15 -21.14
C PRO A 127 25.31 14.44 -20.61
N LYS A 128 26.09 15.25 -19.88
CA LYS A 128 25.63 16.56 -19.42
C LYS A 128 25.26 17.46 -20.61
N PRO A 129 24.10 18.14 -20.59
CA PRO A 129 23.73 19.09 -21.65
C PRO A 129 24.75 20.23 -21.77
N LYS A 130 25.15 20.56 -23.00
CA LYS A 130 26.17 21.61 -23.25
C LYS A 130 25.73 23.00 -22.80
N ASN A 131 24.44 23.29 -22.92
CA ASN A 131 23.83 24.56 -22.52
C ASN A 131 23.40 24.59 -21.03
N GLY A 132 23.65 23.52 -20.27
CA GLY A 132 23.22 23.40 -18.87
C GLY A 132 21.70 23.29 -18.69
N LYS A 133 20.93 23.02 -19.75
CA LYS A 133 19.47 22.90 -19.70
C LYS A 133 19.05 21.49 -20.05
N LEU A 134 18.26 20.88 -19.17
CA LEU A 134 17.65 19.58 -19.38
C LEU A 134 16.16 19.76 -19.59
N LYS A 135 15.65 19.33 -20.76
CA LYS A 135 14.21 19.33 -21.02
C LYS A 135 13.67 17.94 -20.76
N VAL A 136 12.66 17.84 -19.90
CA VAL A 136 12.00 16.59 -19.54
C VAL A 136 10.56 16.63 -20.02
N SER A 137 10.11 15.58 -20.69
CA SER A 137 8.73 15.47 -21.19
C SER A 137 8.09 14.15 -20.74
N PRO A 138 6.98 14.23 -19.99
CA PRO A 138 6.10 13.09 -19.82
C PRO A 138 5.27 12.86 -21.10
N PRO A 139 5.00 11.60 -21.48
CA PRO A 139 4.13 11.30 -22.62
C PRO A 139 2.76 11.97 -22.52
N GLY A 140 2.35 12.64 -23.60
CA GLY A 140 1.05 13.32 -23.67
C GLY A 140 0.93 14.56 -22.78
N SER A 141 2.04 15.08 -22.25
CA SER A 141 2.06 16.25 -21.36
C SER A 141 3.09 17.28 -21.81
N ALA A 142 2.95 18.51 -21.33
CA ALA A 142 3.91 19.57 -21.60
C ALA A 142 5.29 19.22 -21.04
N SER A 143 6.33 19.60 -21.77
CA SER A 143 7.71 19.50 -21.29
C SER A 143 8.01 20.59 -20.28
N PHE A 144 8.91 20.29 -19.34
CA PHE A 144 9.46 21.25 -18.39
C PHE A 144 10.99 21.26 -18.48
N GLU A 145 11.59 22.41 -18.13
CA GLU A 145 13.03 22.63 -18.22
C GLU A 145 13.66 22.69 -16.83
N ILE A 146 14.81 22.05 -16.68
CA ILE A 146 15.60 21.99 -15.46
C ILE A 146 16.98 22.57 -15.75
N ASN A 147 17.37 23.58 -14.96
CA ASN A 147 18.71 24.17 -15.03
C ASN A 147 19.70 23.32 -14.24
N ILE A 148 20.75 22.85 -14.92
CA ILE A 148 21.87 22.11 -14.32
C ILE A 148 23.04 23.08 -14.15
N PRO A 149 23.52 23.33 -12.92
CA PRO A 149 24.61 24.27 -12.67
C PRO A 149 25.94 23.77 -13.26
N GLY A 150 26.96 24.65 -13.26
CA GLY A 150 28.34 24.27 -13.59
C GLY A 150 28.86 23.24 -12.58
N CYS A 151 29.10 22.02 -13.05
CA CYS A 151 29.50 20.86 -12.24
C CYS A 151 30.07 19.76 -13.16
N ASN A 152 30.79 18.80 -12.56
CA ASN A 152 31.29 17.61 -13.27
C ASN A 152 30.15 16.62 -13.50
N ASN A 153 29.44 16.25 -12.43
CA ASN A 153 28.30 15.35 -12.49
C ASN A 153 27.09 15.95 -11.77
N ALA A 154 25.89 15.48 -12.15
CA ALA A 154 24.66 15.83 -11.47
C ALA A 154 23.68 14.64 -11.50
N MET A 155 22.91 14.49 -10.43
CA MET A 155 21.71 13.66 -10.37
C MET A 155 20.49 14.57 -10.34
N VAL A 156 19.57 14.35 -11.27
CA VAL A 156 18.30 15.07 -11.31
C VAL A 156 17.22 14.14 -10.79
N TYR A 157 16.73 14.42 -9.59
CA TYR A 157 15.59 13.70 -9.01
C TYR A 157 14.30 14.34 -9.51
N VAL A 158 13.38 13.55 -10.05
CA VAL A 158 12.08 14.00 -10.53
C VAL A 158 11.00 13.16 -9.87
N ARG A 159 10.01 13.81 -9.27
CA ARG A 159 8.85 13.20 -8.63
C ARG A 159 7.57 13.77 -9.22
N ILE A 160 6.70 12.88 -9.69
CA ILE A 160 5.36 13.21 -10.19
C ILE A 160 4.37 12.32 -9.47
N THR A 161 3.39 12.92 -8.79
CA THR A 161 2.46 12.21 -7.91
C THR A 161 1.24 11.66 -8.64
N ALA A 162 0.81 12.31 -9.73
CA ALA A 162 -0.32 11.89 -10.55
C ALA A 162 -0.16 12.39 -12.00
N ASN A 163 -0.96 11.85 -12.92
CA ASN A 163 -1.03 12.38 -14.28
C ASN A 163 -1.47 13.85 -14.25
N GLN A 164 -0.87 14.68 -15.10
CA GLN A 164 -1.04 16.14 -15.15
C GLN A 164 -0.67 16.92 -13.86
N ALA A 165 -0.14 16.25 -12.83
CA ALA A 165 0.36 16.95 -11.65
C ALA A 165 1.65 17.71 -11.97
N GLU A 166 1.87 18.82 -11.26
CA GLU A 166 3.10 19.59 -11.37
C GLU A 166 4.31 18.74 -10.92
N PRO A 167 5.33 18.58 -11.77
CA PRO A 167 6.55 17.85 -11.42
C PRO A 167 7.34 18.58 -10.34
N ILE A 168 7.78 17.85 -9.33
CA ILE A 168 8.74 18.34 -8.33
C ILE A 168 10.10 17.75 -8.67
N PHE A 169 11.13 18.58 -8.75
CA PHE A 169 12.47 18.12 -9.06
C PHE A 169 13.53 18.76 -8.19
N GLU A 170 14.65 18.08 -8.06
CA GLU A 170 15.83 18.50 -7.30
C GLU A 170 17.09 18.14 -8.09
N VAL A 171 18.07 19.04 -8.09
CA VAL A 171 19.35 18.85 -8.76
C VAL A 171 20.44 18.71 -7.71
N ILE A 172 21.11 17.56 -7.69
CA ILE A 172 22.16 17.21 -6.74
C ILE A 172 23.48 17.09 -7.51
N THR A 173 24.47 17.92 -7.19
CA THR A 173 25.77 17.96 -7.86
C THR A 173 26.85 17.21 -7.09
N PHE A 174 27.78 16.56 -7.80
CA PHE A 174 28.94 15.87 -7.21
C PHE A 174 30.13 15.78 -8.18
#